data_AF-A0A356VY96-F1
#
_entry.id   AF-A0A356VY96-F1
#
_cell.length_a   1.000
_cell.length_b   1.000
_cell.length_c   1.000
_cell.angle_alpha   90.00
_cell.angle_beta   90.00
_cell.angle_gamma   90.00
#
_symmetry.space_group_name_H-M   'P 1'
#
loop_
_entity.id
_entity.type
_entity.pdbx_description
1 polymer ?
#
loop_
_entity_poly.entity_id
_entity_poly.type
_entity_poly.pdbx_seq_one_letter_code
_entity_poly.pdbx_strand_id
1 'polypeptide(L)'
;NQGKGLSLKQQDRNLRRIVRDFAAVEIERRQKVKVGVVGEIYIKYAPLGNNHLEDFLRTQDCEVNVPGLMDFALFKVDNRLDDIRLYGGNPLKYFFVNLLMRYLLRMQETLIAAIRTEPRFHPPTAYP
;
A
#
# COMPACT_ATOMS: atom_id res chain seq x y z
N ASN A 1 19.74 4.62 0.21
CA ASN A 1 19.48 5.09 1.59
C ASN A 1 20.44 4.44 2.57
N GLN A 2 21.24 5.24 3.29
CA GLN A 2 22.20 4.76 4.31
C GLN A 2 21.47 4.33 5.61
N GLY A 3 20.58 3.34 5.54
CA GLY A 3 19.71 2.91 6.66
C GLY A 3 18.62 3.91 7.10
N LYS A 4 18.69 5.17 6.64
CA LYS A 4 17.73 6.24 6.95
C LYS A 4 16.34 5.92 6.37
N GLY A 5 15.29 6.06 7.19
CA GLY A 5 13.89 5.90 6.79
C GLY A 5 13.28 4.52 7.11
N LEU A 6 14.06 3.59 7.66
CA LEU A 6 13.64 2.20 7.87
C LEU A 6 13.02 1.90 9.25
N SER A 7 13.23 2.77 10.24
CA SER A 7 12.56 2.60 11.55
C SER A 7 11.15 3.19 11.55
N LEU A 8 10.21 2.57 12.25
CA LEU A 8 8.80 3.01 12.30
C LEU A 8 8.66 4.50 12.70
N LYS A 9 9.50 5.02 13.61
CA LYS A 9 9.53 6.44 13.99
C LYS A 9 9.97 7.38 12.85
N GLN A 10 10.88 6.93 11.98
CA GLN A 10 11.29 7.68 10.80
C GLN A 10 10.23 7.56 9.69
N GLN A 11 9.62 6.38 9.55
CA GLN A 11 8.54 6.13 8.61
C GLN A 11 7.32 7.02 8.91
N ASP A 12 6.83 7.06 10.17
CA ASP A 12 5.75 7.96 10.61
C ASP A 12 6.04 9.42 10.27
N ARG A 13 7.23 9.91 10.62
CA ARG A 13 7.66 11.29 10.32
C ARG A 13 7.68 11.58 8.82
N ASN A 14 8.16 10.64 8.02
CA ASN A 14 8.20 10.77 6.56
C ASN A 14 6.78 10.76 5.96
N LEU A 15 5.92 9.84 6.41
CA LEU A 15 4.54 9.70 5.94
C LEU A 15 3.70 10.93 6.30
N ARG A 16 3.78 11.45 7.53
CA ARG A 16 3.12 12.70 7.93
C ARG A 16 3.59 13.90 7.12
N ARG A 17 4.89 13.95 6.76
CA ARG A 17 5.41 14.99 5.87
C ARG A 17 4.80 14.84 4.48
N ILE A 18 4.85 13.65 3.87
CA ILE A 18 4.26 13.38 2.55
C ILE A 18 2.77 13.75 2.53
N VAL A 19 1.99 13.30 3.52
CA VAL A 19 0.56 13.64 3.64
C VAL A 19 0.37 15.15 3.66
N ARG A 20 1.08 15.89 4.53
CA ARG A 20 1.00 17.36 4.62
C ARG A 20 1.49 18.08 3.36
N ASP A 21 2.44 17.53 2.62
CA ASP A 21 2.94 18.13 1.39
C ASP A 21 1.88 17.99 0.27
N PHE A 22 1.10 16.90 0.26
CA PHE A 22 0.15 16.55 -0.81
C PHE A 22 -1.30 17.10 -0.80
N ALA A 23 -1.93 17.76 0.18
CA ALA A 23 -1.50 18.37 1.43
C ALA A 23 -1.52 19.90 1.22
N ALA A 24 -0.42 20.48 0.76
CA ALA A 24 -0.39 21.86 0.31
C ALA A 24 -0.89 22.05 -1.13
N VAL A 25 -0.98 20.98 -1.93
CA VAL A 25 -1.39 21.05 -3.34
C VAL A 25 -2.85 21.48 -3.46
N GLU A 26 -3.08 22.59 -4.17
CA GLU A 26 -4.41 23.07 -4.55
C GLU A 26 -5.07 22.08 -5.51
N ILE A 27 -6.35 21.78 -5.27
CA ILE A 27 -7.13 20.83 -6.07
C ILE A 27 -8.46 21.45 -6.50
N GLU A 28 -8.81 21.26 -7.76
CA GLU A 28 -10.15 21.60 -8.22
C GLU A 28 -11.10 20.44 -7.94
N ARG A 29 -12.10 20.67 -7.08
CA ARG A 29 -13.08 19.64 -6.70
C ARG A 29 -14.16 19.48 -7.78
N ARG A 30 -13.84 18.69 -8.82
CA ARG A 30 -14.79 18.21 -9.83
C ARG A 30 -15.20 16.76 -9.56
N GLN A 31 -16.44 16.41 -9.90
CA GLN A 31 -16.90 15.03 -9.86
C GLN A 31 -16.41 14.30 -11.13
N LYS A 32 -15.62 13.24 -10.95
CA LYS A 32 -15.10 12.39 -12.03
C LYS A 32 -15.56 10.95 -11.87
N VAL A 33 -15.53 10.18 -12.96
CA VAL A 33 -15.76 8.73 -12.91
C VAL A 33 -14.59 8.07 -12.21
N LYS A 34 -14.83 7.38 -11.10
CA LYS A 34 -13.78 6.69 -10.32
C LYS A 34 -13.57 5.28 -10.88
N VAL A 35 -12.34 4.96 -11.29
CA VAL A 35 -12.01 3.68 -11.92
C VAL A 35 -10.90 2.97 -11.12
N GLY A 36 -11.22 1.79 -10.58
CA GLY A 36 -10.25 0.95 -9.87
C GLY A 36 -9.52 0.00 -10.83
N VAL A 37 -8.18 -0.01 -10.78
CA VAL A 37 -7.38 -0.96 -11.58
C VAL A 37 -7.24 -2.28 -10.84
N VAL A 38 -7.65 -3.38 -11.50
CA VAL A 38 -7.59 -4.75 -10.99
C VAL A 38 -6.92 -5.64 -12.04
N GLY A 39 -6.12 -6.60 -11.58
CA GLY A 39 -5.36 -7.52 -12.42
C GLY A 39 -4.23 -8.17 -11.63
N GLU A 40 -3.47 -9.05 -12.29
CA GLU A 40 -2.25 -9.64 -11.73
C GLU A 40 -1.19 -8.56 -11.43
N ILE A 41 -0.28 -8.82 -10.49
CA ILE A 41 0.69 -7.82 -10.01
C ILE A 41 1.50 -7.16 -11.14
N TYR A 42 1.95 -7.93 -12.14
CA TYR A 42 2.72 -7.37 -13.25
C TYR A 42 1.86 -6.43 -14.12
N ILE A 43 0.70 -6.90 -14.57
CA ILE A 43 -0.23 -6.11 -15.38
C ILE A 43 -0.70 -4.87 -14.60
N LYS A 44 -1.06 -5.02 -13.32
CA LYS A 44 -1.62 -3.94 -12.51
C LYS A 44 -0.66 -2.77 -12.26
N TYR A 45 0.63 -3.04 -12.01
CA TYR A 45 1.58 -2.01 -11.57
C TYR A 45 2.66 -1.63 -12.59
N ALA A 46 2.84 -2.38 -13.68
CA ALA A 46 3.76 -2.01 -14.75
C ALA A 46 3.00 -1.27 -15.88
N PRO A 47 3.32 -0.01 -16.19
CA PRO A 47 2.70 0.71 -17.32
C PRO A 47 2.86 -0.04 -18.66
N LEU A 48 4.00 -0.70 -18.88
CA LEU A 48 4.22 -1.58 -20.03
C LEU A 48 3.31 -2.82 -20.01
N GLY A 49 2.96 -3.34 -18.82
CA GLY A 49 2.14 -4.53 -18.65
C GLY A 49 0.64 -4.29 -18.89
N ASN A 50 0.13 -3.11 -18.55
CA ASN A 50 -1.27 -2.72 -18.82
C ASN A 50 -1.47 -1.84 -20.06
N ASN A 51 -0.45 -1.68 -20.92
CA ASN A 51 -0.48 -0.79 -22.08
C ASN A 51 -0.86 0.67 -21.72
N HIS A 52 -0.27 1.20 -20.65
CA HIS A 52 -0.49 2.56 -20.16
C HIS A 52 -1.96 2.85 -19.79
N LEU A 53 -2.64 1.88 -19.18
CA LEU A 53 -4.06 1.97 -18.81
C LEU A 53 -4.37 3.20 -17.95
N GLU A 54 -3.49 3.57 -17.01
CA GLU A 54 -3.69 4.77 -16.19
C GLU A 54 -3.69 6.06 -17.03
N ASP A 55 -2.80 6.16 -18.02
CA ASP A 55 -2.70 7.32 -18.90
C ASP A 55 -3.90 7.39 -19.83
N PHE A 56 -4.31 6.24 -20.40
CA PHE A 56 -5.56 6.15 -21.16
C PHE A 56 -6.76 6.62 -20.33
N LEU A 57 -6.94 6.12 -19.11
CA LEU A 57 -8.05 6.53 -18.23
C LEU A 57 -8.00 8.03 -17.88
N ARG A 58 -6.80 8.61 -17.70
CA ARG A 58 -6.64 10.07 -17.54
C ARG A 58 -7.13 10.85 -18.76
N THR A 59 -6.92 10.35 -20.00
CA THR A 59 -7.49 10.99 -21.21
C THR A 59 -9.02 10.94 -21.27
N GLN A 60 -9.65 9.99 -20.57
CA GLN A 60 -11.12 9.83 -20.48
C GLN A 60 -11.73 10.57 -19.28
N ASP A 61 -10.99 11.51 -18.68
CA ASP A 61 -11.36 12.27 -17.47
C ASP A 61 -11.70 11.42 -16.23
N CYS A 62 -11.13 10.21 -16.13
CA CYS A 62 -11.34 9.32 -14.99
C CYS A 62 -10.40 9.63 -13.81
N GLU A 63 -10.91 9.47 -12.59
CA GLU A 63 -10.13 9.42 -11.35
C GLU A 63 -9.67 7.97 -11.14
N VAL A 64 -8.40 7.69 -11.43
CA VAL A 64 -7.84 6.32 -11.36
C VAL A 64 -7.39 5.98 -9.95
N ASN A 65 -7.87 4.85 -9.42
CA ASN A 65 -7.45 4.29 -8.14
C ASN A 65 -6.63 3.01 -8.36
N VAL A 66 -5.34 3.05 -8.03
CA VAL A 66 -4.46 1.88 -7.97
C VAL A 66 -4.08 1.65 -6.49
N PRO A 67 -4.60 0.59 -5.83
CA PRO A 67 -4.24 0.23 -4.46
C PRO A 67 -2.74 0.10 -4.22
N GLY A 68 -2.29 0.29 -2.98
CA GLY A 68 -0.87 0.20 -2.62
C GLY A 68 -0.32 -1.24 -2.55
N LEU A 69 1.01 -1.37 -2.61
CA LEU A 69 1.71 -2.66 -2.55
C LEU A 69 1.77 -3.30 -1.14
N MET A 70 1.42 -2.57 -0.08
CA MET A 70 1.53 -3.07 1.30
C MET A 70 0.63 -4.30 1.54
N ASP A 71 -0.61 -4.25 1.03
CA ASP A 71 -1.58 -5.33 1.22
C ASP A 71 -1.16 -6.60 0.46
N PHE A 72 -0.48 -6.44 -0.69
CA PHE A 72 0.15 -7.56 -1.40
C PHE A 72 1.33 -8.14 -0.62
N ALA A 73 2.17 -7.29 0.00
CA ALA A 73 3.28 -7.77 0.84
C ALA A 73 2.77 -8.54 2.06
N LEU A 74 1.71 -8.03 2.72
CA LEU A 74 1.01 -8.71 3.81
C LEU A 74 0.44 -10.05 3.35
N PHE A 75 -0.34 -10.07 2.27
CA PHE A 75 -0.86 -11.30 1.66
C PHE A 75 0.24 -12.34 1.37
N LYS A 76 1.39 -11.93 0.81
CA LYS A 76 2.50 -12.88 0.54
C LYS A 76 3.15 -13.45 1.81
N VAL A 77 3.14 -12.72 2.92
CA VAL A 77 3.65 -13.19 4.22
C VAL A 77 2.60 -14.07 4.92
N ASP A 78 1.34 -13.69 4.84
CA ASP A 78 0.19 -14.39 5.41
C ASP A 78 0.00 -15.80 4.81
N ASN A 79 0.00 -15.90 3.47
CA ASN A 79 0.04 -17.19 2.76
C ASN A 79 1.20 -18.09 3.22
N ARG A 80 2.35 -17.50 3.61
CA ARG A 80 3.50 -18.27 4.10
C ARG A 80 3.34 -18.73 5.55
N LEU A 81 2.49 -18.09 6.35
CA LEU A 81 2.08 -18.62 7.65
C LEU A 81 1.12 -19.79 7.47
N ASP A 82 0.14 -19.66 6.56
CA ASP A 82 -0.78 -20.74 6.23
C ASP A 82 -0.09 -21.94 5.56
N ASP A 83 0.88 -21.73 4.66
CA ASP A 83 1.74 -22.80 4.11
C ASP A 83 2.30 -23.68 5.25
N ILE A 84 2.87 -23.05 6.29
CA ILE A 84 3.52 -23.74 7.41
C ILE A 84 2.49 -24.40 8.34
N ARG A 85 1.29 -23.80 8.47
CA ARG A 85 0.19 -24.32 9.27
C ARG A 85 -0.48 -25.54 8.64
N LEU A 86 -0.68 -25.52 7.32
CA LEU A 86 -1.42 -26.55 6.58
C LEU A 86 -0.53 -27.72 6.15
N TYR A 87 0.68 -27.44 5.66
CA TYR A 87 1.61 -28.46 5.14
C TYR A 87 2.74 -28.80 6.12
N GLY A 88 2.74 -28.17 7.30
CA GLY A 88 3.81 -28.29 8.28
C GLY A 88 5.04 -27.46 7.93
N GLY A 89 5.97 -27.34 8.88
CA GLY A 89 7.23 -26.66 8.66
C GLY A 89 8.01 -26.40 9.95
N ASN A 90 9.17 -25.76 9.81
CA ASN A 90 10.05 -25.48 10.94
C ASN A 90 9.44 -24.38 11.85
N PRO A 91 9.24 -24.62 13.17
CA PRO A 91 8.72 -23.62 14.11
C PRO A 91 9.54 -22.33 14.17
N LEU A 92 10.86 -22.39 13.95
CA LEU A 92 11.73 -21.21 13.86
C LEU A 92 11.36 -20.35 12.64
N LYS A 93 11.07 -20.99 11.50
CA LYS A 93 10.62 -20.30 10.27
C LYS A 93 9.28 -19.61 10.51
N TYR A 94 8.33 -20.29 11.17
CA TYR A 94 7.05 -19.70 11.56
C TYR A 94 7.25 -18.45 12.45
N PHE A 95 8.11 -18.54 13.47
CA PHE A 95 8.44 -17.42 14.35
C PHE A 95 8.97 -16.19 13.59
N PHE A 96 9.94 -16.38 12.69
CA PHE A 96 10.49 -15.27 11.90
C PHE A 96 9.49 -14.67 10.89
N VAL A 97 8.65 -15.50 10.25
CA VAL A 97 7.61 -15.01 9.32
C VAL A 97 6.52 -14.25 10.09
N ASN A 98 6.12 -14.71 11.28
CA ASN A 98 5.17 -14.00 12.14
C ASN A 98 5.75 -12.68 12.68
N LEU A 99 7.06 -12.62 12.97
CA LEU A 99 7.72 -11.36 13.31
C LEU A 99 7.70 -10.36 12.13
N LEU A 100 7.92 -10.84 10.90
CA LEU A 100 7.80 -10.03 9.69
C LEU A 100 6.35 -9.54 9.48
N MET A 101 5.35 -10.40 9.67
CA MET A 101 3.92 -10.03 9.58
C MET A 101 3.58 -8.89 10.53
N ARG A 102 3.96 -9.02 11.81
CA ARG A 102 3.77 -7.97 12.84
C ARG A 102 4.49 -6.67 12.51
N TYR A 103 5.64 -6.73 11.84
CA TYR A 103 6.35 -5.54 11.39
C TYR A 103 5.62 -4.85 10.23
N LEU A 104 5.19 -5.59 9.20
CA LEU A 104 4.44 -5.05 8.07
C LEU A 104 3.07 -4.48 8.48
N LEU A 105 2.35 -5.14 9.41
CA LEU A 105 1.10 -4.61 9.95
C LEU A 105 1.32 -3.25 10.63
N ARG A 106 2.37 -3.10 11.46
CA ARG A 106 2.74 -1.81 12.05
C ARG A 106 3.13 -0.76 11.00
N MET A 107 3.74 -1.16 9.88
CA MET A 107 3.99 -0.23 8.76
C MET A 107 2.68 0.23 8.11
N GLN A 108 1.70 -0.67 7.94
CA GLN A 108 0.36 -0.35 7.39
C GLN A 108 -0.45 0.54 8.36
N GLU A 109 -0.46 0.21 9.66
CA GLU A 109 -1.05 1.04 10.71
C GLU A 109 -0.48 2.47 10.69
N THR A 110 0.84 2.60 10.57
CA THR A 110 1.52 3.90 10.49
C THR A 110 1.11 4.68 9.23
N LEU A 111 0.97 4.01 8.09
CA LEU A 111 0.47 4.59 6.84
C LEU A 111 -0.98 5.09 6.98
N ILE A 112 -1.88 4.24 7.49
CA ILE A 112 -3.29 4.56 7.70
C ILE A 112 -3.44 5.72 8.71
N ALA A 113 -2.68 5.70 9.81
CA ALA A 113 -2.69 6.74 10.82
C ALA A 113 -2.15 8.09 10.30
N ALA A 114 -1.15 8.07 9.40
CA ALA A 114 -0.67 9.28 8.75
C ALA A 114 -1.71 9.83 7.76
N ILE A 115 -2.32 9.00 6.90
CA ILE A 115 -3.33 9.47 5.93
C ILE A 115 -4.55 10.06 6.66
N ARG A 116 -5.00 9.42 7.74
CA ARG A 116 -6.12 9.88 8.57
C ARG A 116 -5.92 11.27 9.21
N THR A 117 -4.72 11.86 9.20
CA THR A 117 -4.56 13.24 9.69
C THR A 117 -5.13 14.31 8.75
N GLU A 118 -5.41 13.95 7.50
CA GLU A 118 -5.94 14.85 6.48
C GLU A 118 -7.29 14.32 5.96
N PRO A 119 -8.43 14.94 6.32
CA PRO A 119 -9.77 14.44 6.00
C PRO A 119 -10.08 14.29 4.50
N ARG A 120 -9.33 14.95 3.60
CA ARG A 120 -9.59 14.87 2.15
C ARG A 120 -9.02 13.62 1.47
N PHE A 121 -8.24 12.81 2.19
CA PHE A 121 -7.68 11.57 1.64
C PHE A 121 -8.46 10.34 2.11
N HIS A 122 -8.63 9.39 1.21
CA HIS A 122 -9.19 8.08 1.54
C HIS A 122 -8.05 7.13 1.97
N PRO A 123 -7.96 6.72 3.25
CA PRO A 123 -6.99 5.72 3.67
C PRO A 123 -7.34 4.34 3.09
N PRO A 124 -6.35 3.46 2.84
CA PRO A 124 -6.62 2.08 2.49
C PRO A 124 -7.31 1.35 3.66
N THR A 125 -8.06 0.31 3.34
CA THR A 125 -8.59 -0.64 4.33
C THR A 125 -7.42 -1.32 5.06
N ALA A 126 -7.56 -1.57 6.36
CA ALA A 126 -6.58 -2.39 7.08
C ALA A 126 -6.60 -3.83 6.54
N TYR A 127 -5.44 -4.49 6.55
CA TYR A 127 -5.37 -5.92 6.26
C TYR A 127 -6.05 -6.71 7.40
N PRO A 128 -6.85 -7.76 7.10
CA PRO A 128 -7.60 -8.52 8.09
C PRO A 128 -6.73 -9.36 9.04
#